data_AF-A0A1W2FS84-F1
#
_entry.id   AF-A0A1W2FS84-F1
#
_cell.length_a   1.000
_cell.length_b   1.000
_cell.length_c   1.000
_cell.angle_alpha   90.00
_cell.angle_beta   90.00
_cell.angle_gamma   90.00
#
_symmetry.space_group_name_H-M   'P 1'
#
loop_
_entity.id
_entity.type
_entity.pdbx_description
1 polymer ?
#
loop_
_entity_poly.entity_id
_entity_poly.type
_entity_poly.pdbx_seq_one_letter_code
_entity_poly.pdbx_strand_id
1 'polypeptide(L)'
;MPESFSLGDQLTVGHAIDILAALMGFADLCTATANILQRTETTLVTMSTTTLSNLLVQLAPDCTSAQVDNLLERLTFKNGRLPHYSPLVRVGDDALIICPPLIGVRLVDPLVLRSAGYDPNRFGPIGKSLGDLATRWTTWLAKIPGTLVAERIKVTYPNGRQAGDLDVLAIDPNTKTAVCLEIKWPVDAWAFTEVVKVEEWAEKAARQIARVRAGLASGETTAKLPARWPDLSDFTWTWAVGIPRQLCVRPLSEPDIEVTSLRYLLTLGEPTNLEAIAHALAKPDLPVAGKHFTVDRLTLPLQRGTIHLDVLIMDQTKPWIPFQRQTL
;
A
#
# COMPACT_ATOMS: atom_id res chain seq x y z
N MET A 1 2.41 -11.61 4.12
CA MET A 1 1.44 -12.08 5.14
C MET A 1 1.72 -13.55 5.41
N PRO A 2 1.51 -14.07 6.62
CA PRO A 2 1.64 -15.51 6.88
C PRO A 2 0.62 -16.31 6.04
N GLU A 3 0.98 -17.50 5.58
CA GLU A 3 0.12 -18.35 4.73
C GLU A 3 -1.19 -18.73 5.43
N SER A 4 -1.17 -18.88 6.75
CA SER A 4 -2.36 -19.15 7.57
C SER A 4 -3.35 -18.00 7.66
N PHE A 5 -3.03 -16.83 7.08
CA PHE A 5 -3.88 -15.65 7.13
C PHE A 5 -5.22 -15.90 6.41
N SER A 6 -6.35 -15.74 7.10
CA SER A 6 -7.69 -16.01 6.57
C SER A 6 -8.19 -14.90 5.64
N LEU A 7 -8.56 -15.28 4.41
CA LEU A 7 -9.20 -14.43 3.41
C LEU A 7 -10.73 -14.47 3.46
N GLY A 8 -11.31 -15.15 4.46
CA GLY A 8 -12.76 -15.41 4.57
C GLY A 8 -13.17 -16.70 3.85
N ASP A 9 -14.37 -17.21 4.17
CA ASP A 9 -14.94 -18.42 3.55
C ASP A 9 -14.00 -19.63 3.53
N GLN A 10 -13.24 -19.83 4.62
CA GLN A 10 -12.21 -20.87 4.78
C GLN A 10 -11.03 -20.78 3.80
N LEU A 11 -10.93 -19.74 2.98
CA LEU A 11 -9.78 -19.45 2.13
C LEU A 11 -8.66 -18.81 2.96
N THR A 12 -7.41 -19.20 2.73
CA THR A 12 -6.23 -18.61 3.35
C THR A 12 -5.29 -18.02 2.30
N VAL A 13 -4.27 -17.26 2.73
CA VAL A 13 -3.21 -16.77 1.85
C VAL A 13 -2.43 -17.93 1.22
N GLY A 14 -2.15 -19.00 1.96
CA GLY A 14 -1.50 -20.21 1.44
C GLY A 14 -2.33 -20.82 0.30
N HIS A 15 -3.62 -21.04 0.53
CA HIS A 15 -4.53 -21.55 -0.51
C HIS A 15 -4.53 -20.65 -1.76
N ALA A 16 -4.54 -19.32 -1.57
CA ALA A 16 -4.50 -18.38 -2.69
C ALA A 16 -3.17 -18.42 -3.45
N ILE A 17 -2.03 -18.58 -2.75
CA ILE A 17 -0.71 -18.73 -3.37
C ILE A 17 -0.67 -20.00 -4.23
N ASP A 18 -1.11 -21.14 -3.69
CA ASP A 18 -1.05 -22.43 -4.39
C ASP A 18 -1.91 -22.42 -5.66
N ILE A 19 -3.15 -21.93 -5.55
CA ILE A 19 -4.06 -21.83 -6.69
C ILE A 19 -3.53 -20.82 -7.74
N LEU A 20 -2.99 -19.67 -7.30
CA LEU A 20 -2.37 -18.71 -8.22
C LEU A 20 -1.15 -19.30 -8.93
N ALA A 21 -0.32 -20.08 -8.22
CA ALA A 21 0.82 -20.76 -8.81
C ALA A 21 0.39 -21.76 -9.90
N ALA A 22 -0.68 -22.52 -9.67
CA ALA A 22 -1.25 -23.40 -10.69
C ALA A 22 -1.81 -22.63 -11.90
N LEU A 23 -2.51 -21.51 -11.67
CA LEU A 23 -2.97 -20.61 -12.74
C LEU A 23 -1.81 -20.02 -13.56
N MET A 24 -0.71 -19.64 -12.90
CA MET A 24 0.53 -19.20 -13.56
C MET A 24 1.14 -20.33 -14.39
N GLY A 25 1.16 -21.55 -13.88
CA GLY A 25 1.65 -22.72 -14.62
C GLY A 25 0.89 -22.97 -15.93
N PHE A 26 -0.45 -22.85 -15.92
CA PHE A 26 -1.25 -22.96 -17.15
C PHE A 26 -0.93 -21.83 -18.14
N ALA A 27 -0.80 -20.61 -17.63
CA ALA A 27 -0.46 -19.43 -18.41
C ALA A 27 0.92 -19.53 -19.08
N ASP A 28 1.92 -20.03 -18.34
CA ASP A 28 3.28 -20.27 -18.83
C ASP A 28 3.32 -21.37 -19.89
N LEU A 29 2.57 -22.46 -19.68
CA LEU A 29 2.46 -23.55 -20.66
C LEU A 29 1.86 -23.07 -21.99
N CYS A 30 0.83 -22.23 -21.93
CA CYS A 30 0.24 -21.61 -23.12
C CYS A 30 1.21 -20.68 -23.84
N THR A 31 1.99 -19.91 -23.08
CA THR A 31 3.03 -19.04 -23.65
C THR A 31 4.13 -19.84 -24.33
N ALA A 32 4.61 -20.92 -23.69
CA ALA A 32 5.58 -21.83 -24.29
C ALA A 32 5.04 -22.49 -25.57
N THR A 33 3.78 -22.93 -25.55
CA THR A 33 3.09 -23.52 -26.70
C THR A 33 2.95 -22.52 -27.85
N ALA A 34 2.56 -21.28 -27.54
CA ALA A 34 2.46 -20.20 -28.52
C ALA A 34 3.80 -19.91 -29.21
N ASN A 35 4.90 -19.94 -28.46
CA ASN A 35 6.25 -19.74 -29.00
C ASN A 35 6.66 -20.90 -29.92
N ILE A 36 6.32 -22.15 -29.56
CA ILE A 36 6.60 -23.33 -30.40
C ILE A 36 5.78 -23.28 -31.70
N LEU A 37 4.50 -22.94 -31.60
CA LEU A 37 3.57 -22.94 -32.73
C LEU A 37 3.62 -21.65 -33.56
N GLN A 38 4.29 -20.60 -33.07
CA GLN A 38 4.32 -19.26 -33.67
C GLN A 38 2.91 -18.67 -33.87
N ARG A 39 2.02 -18.88 -32.89
CA ARG A 39 0.62 -18.43 -32.93
C ARG A 39 0.23 -17.73 -31.64
N THR A 40 -0.14 -16.46 -31.72
CA THR A 40 -0.51 -15.67 -30.54
C THR A 40 -1.86 -16.07 -29.97
N GLU A 41 -2.75 -16.68 -30.75
CA GLU A 41 -4.07 -17.11 -30.26
C GLU A 41 -3.98 -18.15 -29.14
N THR A 42 -2.89 -18.92 -29.06
CA THR A 42 -2.72 -19.97 -28.04
C THR A 42 -2.16 -19.45 -26.72
N THR A 43 -1.92 -18.12 -26.60
CA THR A 43 -1.45 -17.50 -25.35
C THR A 43 -2.55 -17.36 -24.30
N LEU A 44 -3.83 -17.46 -24.69
CA LEU A 44 -4.97 -17.34 -23.80
C LEU A 44 -5.54 -18.72 -23.47
N VAL A 45 -5.29 -19.21 -22.25
CA VAL A 45 -5.91 -20.45 -21.78
C VAL A 45 -7.41 -20.19 -21.63
N THR A 46 -8.23 -20.98 -22.31
CA THR A 46 -9.70 -20.94 -22.18
C THR A 46 -10.19 -22.32 -21.79
N MET A 47 -10.92 -22.42 -20.68
CA MET A 47 -11.44 -23.69 -20.16
C MET A 47 -12.83 -23.48 -19.56
N SER A 48 -13.63 -24.55 -19.48
CA SER A 48 -14.83 -24.50 -18.64
C SER A 48 -14.46 -24.31 -17.17
N THR A 49 -15.34 -23.66 -16.43
CA THR A 49 -15.14 -23.34 -15.02
C THR A 49 -15.01 -24.63 -14.21
N THR A 50 -15.83 -25.63 -14.52
CA THR A 50 -15.76 -26.97 -13.90
C THR A 50 -14.42 -27.66 -14.17
N THR A 51 -13.94 -27.66 -15.42
CA THR A 51 -12.65 -28.30 -15.75
C THR A 51 -11.49 -27.59 -15.06
N LEU A 52 -11.48 -26.25 -15.09
CA LEU A 52 -10.45 -25.47 -14.40
C LEU A 52 -10.46 -25.73 -12.90
N SER A 53 -11.63 -25.71 -12.26
CA SER A 53 -11.75 -25.97 -10.82
C SER A 53 -11.23 -27.36 -10.44
N ASN A 54 -11.62 -28.39 -11.18
CA ASN A 54 -11.15 -29.77 -10.96
C ASN A 54 -9.62 -29.89 -11.10
N LEU A 55 -9.03 -29.24 -12.11
CA LEU A 55 -7.58 -29.26 -12.30
C LEU A 55 -6.85 -28.50 -11.19
N LEU A 56 -7.38 -27.37 -10.73
CA LEU A 56 -6.78 -26.60 -9.65
C LEU A 56 -6.82 -27.37 -8.32
N VAL A 57 -7.91 -28.10 -8.02
CA VAL A 57 -7.97 -29.00 -6.86
C VAL A 57 -6.91 -30.11 -6.94
N GLN A 58 -6.66 -30.66 -8.14
CA GLN A 58 -5.61 -31.67 -8.33
C GLN A 58 -4.19 -31.12 -8.13
N LEU A 59 -3.96 -29.87 -8.56
CA LEU A 59 -2.64 -29.22 -8.48
C LEU A 59 -2.36 -28.54 -7.14
N ALA A 60 -3.41 -28.18 -6.39
CA ALA A 60 -3.35 -27.62 -5.05
C ALA A 60 -4.14 -28.55 -4.09
N PRO A 61 -3.56 -29.70 -3.68
CA PRO A 61 -4.28 -30.76 -2.97
C PRO A 61 -4.80 -30.34 -1.58
N ASP A 62 -4.22 -29.31 -0.99
CA ASP A 62 -4.66 -28.74 0.29
C ASP A 62 -5.90 -27.84 0.14
N CYS A 63 -6.33 -27.57 -1.11
CA CYS A 63 -7.51 -26.76 -1.42
C CYS A 63 -8.72 -27.63 -1.77
N THR A 64 -9.86 -27.32 -1.16
CA THR A 64 -11.18 -27.86 -1.50
C THR A 64 -11.77 -27.18 -2.73
N SER A 65 -12.71 -27.85 -3.42
CA SER A 65 -13.45 -27.26 -4.54
C SER A 65 -14.10 -25.93 -4.18
N ALA A 66 -14.70 -25.82 -2.98
CA ALA A 66 -15.34 -24.58 -2.54
C ALA A 66 -14.35 -23.42 -2.40
N GLN A 67 -13.12 -23.69 -1.92
CA GLN A 67 -12.07 -22.67 -1.82
C GLN A 67 -11.57 -22.26 -3.21
N VAL A 68 -11.41 -23.22 -4.13
CA VAL A 68 -11.04 -22.95 -5.52
C VAL A 68 -12.10 -22.10 -6.22
N ASP A 69 -13.37 -22.48 -6.14
CA ASP A 69 -14.47 -21.74 -6.77
C ASP A 69 -14.60 -20.32 -6.22
N ASN A 70 -14.46 -20.16 -4.90
CA ASN A 70 -14.48 -18.85 -4.26
C ASN A 70 -13.34 -17.96 -4.76
N LEU A 71 -12.12 -18.50 -4.86
CA LEU A 71 -10.98 -17.74 -5.38
C LEU A 71 -11.13 -17.42 -6.87
N LEU A 72 -11.57 -18.37 -7.70
CA LEU A 72 -11.87 -18.13 -9.12
C LEU A 72 -12.88 -16.98 -9.27
N GLU A 73 -13.92 -16.93 -8.44
CA GLU A 73 -14.88 -15.82 -8.46
C GLU A 73 -14.24 -14.47 -8.10
N ARG A 74 -13.33 -14.43 -7.12
CA ARG A 74 -12.60 -13.21 -6.71
C ARG A 74 -11.62 -12.72 -7.77
N LEU A 75 -11.01 -13.66 -8.49
CA LEU A 75 -10.10 -13.42 -9.61
C LEU A 75 -10.82 -13.18 -10.94
N THR A 76 -12.13 -13.42 -11.01
CA THR A 76 -12.93 -13.13 -12.20
C THR A 76 -13.31 -11.65 -12.27
N PHE A 77 -13.11 -11.07 -13.45
CA PHE A 77 -13.46 -9.69 -13.74
C PHE A 77 -14.98 -9.50 -13.66
N LYS A 78 -15.39 -8.41 -13.01
CA LYS A 78 -16.78 -7.95 -12.95
C LYS A 78 -16.77 -6.43 -13.14
N ASN A 79 -17.86 -5.87 -13.67
CA ASN A 79 -17.99 -4.41 -13.79
C ASN A 79 -17.75 -3.74 -12.43
N GLY A 80 -16.89 -2.72 -12.40
CA GLY A 80 -16.43 -2.05 -11.18
C GLY A 80 -15.19 -2.68 -10.51
N ARG A 81 -14.70 -3.83 -10.98
CA ARG A 81 -13.38 -4.37 -10.61
C ARG A 81 -12.34 -3.94 -11.63
N LEU A 82 -11.10 -3.83 -11.19
CA LEU A 82 -10.00 -3.50 -12.09
C LEU A 82 -9.41 -4.77 -12.70
N PRO A 83 -9.09 -4.79 -14.01
CA PRO A 83 -8.56 -5.97 -14.69
C PRO A 83 -7.32 -6.57 -14.02
N HIS A 84 -6.42 -5.73 -13.48
CA HIS A 84 -5.19 -6.20 -12.83
C HIS A 84 -5.39 -6.91 -11.50
N TYR A 85 -6.59 -6.88 -10.93
CA TYR A 85 -6.99 -7.63 -9.74
C TYR A 85 -7.87 -8.83 -10.05
N SER A 86 -8.16 -9.01 -11.32
CA SER A 86 -9.10 -9.96 -11.84
C SER A 86 -8.55 -10.56 -13.14
N PRO A 87 -7.51 -11.40 -13.05
CA PRO A 87 -6.82 -11.95 -14.21
C PRO A 87 -7.65 -12.98 -14.98
N LEU A 88 -8.88 -13.28 -14.54
CA LEU A 88 -9.78 -14.20 -15.22
C LEU A 88 -10.93 -13.43 -15.86
N VAL A 89 -11.26 -13.76 -17.11
CA VAL A 89 -12.39 -13.16 -17.83
C VAL A 89 -13.40 -14.24 -18.12
N ARG A 90 -14.66 -14.01 -17.74
CA ARG A 90 -15.75 -14.92 -18.08
C ARG A 90 -16.16 -14.74 -19.54
N VAL A 91 -16.29 -15.86 -20.25
CA VAL A 91 -16.75 -15.91 -21.64
C VAL A 91 -17.89 -16.91 -21.74
N GLY A 92 -19.05 -16.43 -22.16
CA GLY A 92 -20.28 -17.21 -22.11
C GLY A 92 -20.65 -17.59 -20.68
N ASP A 93 -21.41 -18.68 -20.53
CA ASP A 93 -21.97 -19.07 -19.24
C ASP A 93 -20.99 -19.85 -18.36
N ASP A 94 -20.11 -20.65 -18.98
CA ASP A 94 -19.26 -21.63 -18.28
C ASP A 94 -17.76 -21.48 -18.57
N ALA A 95 -17.31 -20.62 -19.49
CA ALA A 95 -15.87 -20.52 -19.79
C ALA A 95 -15.16 -19.39 -19.02
N LEU A 96 -13.93 -19.65 -18.61
CA LEU A 96 -12.98 -18.67 -18.09
C LEU A 96 -11.75 -18.61 -18.99
N ILE A 97 -11.37 -17.39 -19.37
CA ILE A 97 -10.08 -17.08 -19.96
C ILE A 97 -9.13 -16.70 -18.84
N ILE A 98 -7.98 -17.37 -18.77
CA ILE A 98 -6.86 -16.95 -17.95
C ILE A 98 -6.05 -15.93 -18.75
N CYS A 99 -5.76 -14.77 -18.18
CA CYS A 99 -4.92 -13.74 -18.80
C CYS A 99 -3.52 -13.75 -18.19
N PRO A 100 -2.54 -14.49 -18.76
CA PRO A 100 -1.17 -14.59 -18.25
C PRO A 100 -0.54 -13.26 -17.83
N PRO A 101 -0.62 -12.17 -18.62
CA PRO A 101 0.05 -10.93 -18.29
C PRO A 101 -0.49 -10.25 -17.03
N LEU A 102 -1.66 -10.67 -16.55
CA LEU A 102 -2.32 -10.12 -15.37
C LEU A 102 -2.12 -11.00 -14.12
N ILE A 103 -1.57 -12.20 -14.26
CA ILE A 103 -1.26 -13.06 -13.11
C ILE A 103 0.13 -12.75 -12.60
N GLY A 104 0.20 -12.01 -11.49
CA GLY A 104 1.43 -11.72 -10.79
C GLY A 104 1.40 -12.20 -9.34
N VAL A 105 2.56 -12.49 -8.78
CA VAL A 105 2.76 -12.87 -7.36
C VAL A 105 2.15 -11.85 -6.38
N ARG A 106 1.99 -10.60 -6.81
CA ARG A 106 1.40 -9.55 -5.98
C ARG A 106 -0.13 -9.62 -5.89
N LEU A 107 -0.83 -10.45 -6.68
CA LEU A 107 -2.31 -10.55 -6.68
C LEU A 107 -2.88 -10.94 -5.31
N VAL A 108 -2.07 -11.57 -4.45
CA VAL A 108 -2.41 -11.90 -3.08
C VAL A 108 -2.65 -10.64 -2.23
N ASP A 109 -1.87 -9.57 -2.43
CA ASP A 109 -1.98 -8.32 -1.64
C ASP A 109 -3.39 -7.69 -1.80
N PRO A 110 -3.91 -7.48 -3.03
CA PRO A 110 -5.27 -7.00 -3.25
C PRO A 110 -6.37 -7.95 -2.80
N LEU A 111 -6.12 -9.27 -2.77
CA LEU A 111 -7.08 -10.24 -2.23
C LEU A 111 -7.20 -10.09 -0.70
N VAL A 112 -6.06 -10.01 0.00
CA VAL A 112 -6.00 -9.75 1.44
C VAL A 112 -6.72 -8.45 1.79
N LEU A 113 -6.42 -7.38 1.06
CA LEU A 113 -6.98 -6.05 1.31
C LEU A 113 -8.48 -5.98 0.99
N ARG A 114 -8.95 -6.66 -0.06
CA ARG A 114 -10.40 -6.77 -0.37
C ARG A 114 -11.15 -7.60 0.66
N SER A 115 -10.57 -8.71 1.13
CA SER A 115 -11.13 -9.46 2.24
C SER A 115 -11.31 -8.54 3.44
N ALA A 116 -10.27 -7.79 3.83
CA ALA A 116 -10.32 -6.83 4.93
C ALA A 116 -11.48 -5.82 4.83
N GLY A 117 -11.74 -5.30 3.63
CA GLY A 117 -12.80 -4.32 3.39
C GLY A 117 -14.22 -4.87 3.39
N TYR A 118 -14.42 -6.18 3.18
CA TYR A 118 -15.75 -6.80 3.08
C TYR A 118 -16.40 -7.10 4.44
N ASP A 119 -15.61 -7.40 5.49
CA ASP A 119 -16.13 -7.60 6.85
C ASP A 119 -15.16 -7.08 7.93
N PRO A 120 -15.16 -5.76 8.19
CA PRO A 120 -14.23 -5.13 9.14
C PRO A 120 -14.23 -5.76 10.54
N ASN A 121 -15.33 -6.40 10.94
CA ASN A 121 -15.51 -7.01 12.27
C ASN A 121 -14.87 -8.40 12.39
N ARG A 122 -14.73 -9.15 11.28
CA ARG A 122 -14.06 -10.47 11.25
C ARG A 122 -12.55 -10.39 11.05
N PHE A 123 -12.02 -9.28 10.52
CA PHE A 123 -10.60 -9.13 10.18
C PHE A 123 -9.76 -8.47 11.27
N GLY A 124 -10.03 -8.79 12.54
CA GLY A 124 -9.18 -8.44 13.68
C GLY A 124 -7.69 -8.73 13.46
N PRO A 125 -7.29 -9.84 12.80
CA PRO A 125 -5.89 -10.10 12.44
C PRO A 125 -5.31 -9.24 11.30
N ILE A 126 -6.09 -8.74 10.33
CA ILE A 126 -5.60 -7.74 9.34
C ILE A 126 -5.52 -6.38 9.99
N GLY A 127 -6.53 -5.98 10.76
CA GLY A 127 -6.45 -4.78 11.57
C GLY A 127 -5.27 -4.83 12.54
N LYS A 128 -4.94 -6.01 13.07
CA LYS A 128 -3.74 -6.27 13.88
C LYS A 128 -2.47 -6.26 13.05
N SER A 129 -2.39 -6.89 11.88
CA SER A 129 -1.19 -6.85 11.02
C SER A 129 -0.95 -5.49 10.36
N LEU A 130 -2.00 -4.72 10.04
CA LEU A 130 -1.94 -3.31 9.69
C LEU A 130 -1.58 -2.47 10.93
N GLY A 131 -2.07 -2.84 12.10
CA GLY A 131 -1.62 -2.30 13.39
C GLY A 131 -0.14 -2.56 13.68
N ASP A 132 0.38 -3.75 13.34
CA ASP A 132 1.78 -4.13 13.46
C ASP A 132 2.63 -3.31 12.47
N LEU A 133 2.06 -2.85 11.35
CA LEU A 133 2.71 -1.86 10.48
C LEU A 133 2.72 -0.45 11.11
N ALA A 134 1.73 -0.06 11.93
CA ALA A 134 1.84 1.14 12.77
C ALA A 134 2.99 1.00 13.77
N THR A 135 3.15 -0.19 14.35
CA THR A 135 4.31 -0.53 15.20
C THR A 135 5.64 -0.41 14.45
N ARG A 136 5.68 -0.54 13.12
CA ARG A 136 6.91 -0.29 12.35
C ARG A 136 7.30 1.18 12.34
N TRP A 137 6.34 2.10 12.27
CA TRP A 137 6.62 3.53 12.40
C TRP A 137 7.22 3.84 13.77
N THR A 138 6.57 3.35 14.83
CA THR A 138 7.03 3.59 16.20
C THR A 138 8.37 2.94 16.47
N THR A 139 8.57 1.68 16.06
CA THR A 139 9.84 0.95 16.19
C THR A 139 10.97 1.66 15.46
N TRP A 140 10.70 2.16 14.24
CA TRP A 140 11.70 2.87 13.46
C TRP A 140 12.06 4.22 14.09
N LEU A 141 11.07 5.02 14.51
CA LEU A 141 11.28 6.30 15.20
C LEU A 141 11.99 6.10 16.56
N ALA A 142 11.69 5.02 17.27
CA ALA A 142 12.30 4.71 18.56
C ALA A 142 13.80 4.33 18.45
N LYS A 143 14.33 4.13 17.24
CA LYS A 143 15.77 3.97 17.02
C LYS A 143 16.55 5.27 17.21
N ILE A 144 15.89 6.43 17.16
CA ILE A 144 16.52 7.73 17.35
C ILE A 144 16.92 7.88 18.82
N PRO A 145 18.22 8.07 19.14
CA PRO A 145 18.65 8.26 20.52
C PRO A 145 17.97 9.47 21.18
N GLY A 146 17.45 9.29 22.40
CA GLY A 146 16.83 10.37 23.18
C GLY A 146 15.39 10.74 22.78
N THR A 147 14.86 10.17 21.69
CA THR A 147 13.47 10.40 21.27
C THR A 147 12.51 9.57 22.10
N LEU A 148 11.42 10.18 22.56
CA LEU A 148 10.29 9.51 23.20
C LEU A 148 9.20 9.27 22.16
N VAL A 149 8.72 8.02 22.06
CA VAL A 149 7.70 7.62 21.08
C VAL A 149 6.51 6.99 21.78
N ALA A 150 5.30 7.35 21.37
CA ALA A 150 4.07 6.77 21.85
C ALA A 150 3.06 6.59 20.71
N GLU A 151 2.16 5.63 20.88
CA GLU A 151 1.06 5.35 19.96
C GLU A 151 -0.29 5.58 20.64
N ARG A 152 -1.32 5.90 19.83
CA ARG A 152 -2.72 5.99 20.26
C ARG A 152 -2.93 6.93 21.46
N ILE A 153 -2.36 8.13 21.39
CA ILE A 153 -2.52 9.14 22.42
C ILE A 153 -3.93 9.71 22.32
N LYS A 154 -4.75 9.45 23.34
CA LYS A 154 -6.13 9.93 23.37
C LYS A 154 -6.17 11.44 23.50
N VAL A 155 -7.00 12.08 22.68
CA VAL A 155 -7.32 13.51 22.78
C VAL A 155 -8.76 13.66 23.23
N THR A 156 -8.97 14.42 24.31
CA THR A 156 -10.28 14.57 24.96
C THR A 156 -10.67 16.02 25.15
N TYR A 157 -11.97 16.29 25.06
CA TYR A 157 -12.56 17.54 25.52
C TYR A 157 -12.55 17.62 27.06
N PRO A 158 -12.70 18.82 27.67
CA PRO A 158 -12.79 18.99 29.12
C PRO A 158 -13.89 18.17 29.79
N ASN A 159 -14.96 17.85 29.06
CA ASN A 159 -16.06 17.00 29.54
C ASN A 159 -15.75 15.48 29.50
N GLY A 160 -14.51 15.10 29.15
CA GLY A 160 -14.07 13.71 29.05
C GLY A 160 -14.48 12.98 27.77
N ARG A 161 -15.23 13.64 26.86
CA ARG A 161 -15.56 13.06 25.56
C ARG A 161 -14.31 12.97 24.68
N GLN A 162 -14.16 11.88 23.95
CA GLN A 162 -13.07 11.71 22.99
C GLN A 162 -13.26 12.66 21.79
N ALA A 163 -12.22 13.44 21.49
CA ALA A 163 -12.13 14.33 20.34
C ALA A 163 -11.42 13.66 19.14
N GLY A 164 -10.53 12.72 19.43
CA GLY A 164 -9.75 11.95 18.46
C GLY A 164 -8.57 11.28 19.17
N ASP A 165 -7.67 10.70 18.38
CA ASP A 165 -6.42 10.11 18.86
C ASP A 165 -5.25 10.64 18.01
N LEU A 166 -4.04 10.69 18.57
CA LEU A 166 -2.80 10.82 17.81
C LEU A 166 -2.24 9.41 17.60
N ASP A 167 -2.22 8.94 16.36
CA ASP A 167 -1.84 7.55 16.07
C ASP A 167 -0.38 7.27 16.46
N VAL A 168 0.56 8.13 16.07
CA VAL A 168 1.96 8.08 16.48
C VAL A 168 2.46 9.49 16.81
N LEU A 169 3.06 9.65 17.98
CA LEU A 169 3.77 10.86 18.38
C LEU A 169 5.21 10.50 18.75
N ALA A 170 6.17 11.15 18.11
CA ALA A 170 7.57 11.13 18.50
C ALA A 170 8.01 12.53 18.91
N ILE A 171 8.76 12.65 20.00
CA ILE A 171 9.32 13.91 20.48
C ILE A 171 10.78 13.76 20.83
N ASP A 172 11.57 14.80 20.55
CA ASP A 172 12.94 14.95 21.06
C ASP A 172 12.93 16.08 22.10
N PRO A 173 13.07 15.76 23.41
CA PRO A 173 13.07 16.77 24.46
C PRO A 173 14.24 17.75 24.40
N ASN A 174 15.37 17.37 23.77
CA ASN A 174 16.57 18.20 23.72
C ASN A 174 16.46 19.28 22.64
N THR A 175 15.97 18.90 21.46
CA THR A 175 15.78 19.84 20.34
C THR A 175 14.39 20.48 20.33
N LYS A 176 13.50 20.07 21.26
CA LYS A 176 12.11 20.53 21.31
C LYS A 176 11.38 20.30 19.98
N THR A 177 11.66 19.17 19.33
CA THR A 177 11.01 18.78 18.06
C THR A 177 9.93 17.74 18.33
N ALA A 178 8.77 17.88 17.67
CA ALA A 178 7.67 16.92 17.73
C ALA A 178 7.23 16.54 16.32
N VAL A 179 7.04 15.24 16.07
CA VAL A 179 6.48 14.70 14.84
C VAL A 179 5.24 13.89 15.19
N CYS A 180 4.10 14.29 14.66
CA CYS A 180 2.84 13.56 14.78
C CYS A 180 2.45 12.96 13.44
N LEU A 181 2.17 11.66 13.42
CA LEU A 181 1.73 10.94 12.21
C LEU A 181 0.33 10.38 12.44
N GLU A 182 -0.64 10.81 11.62
CA GLU A 182 -1.95 10.17 11.47
C GLU A 182 -1.81 9.04 10.45
N ILE A 183 -2.06 7.79 10.84
CA ILE A 183 -1.75 6.63 10.02
C ILE A 183 -3.01 6.10 9.35
N LYS A 184 -3.02 6.08 8.00
CA LYS A 184 -4.08 5.43 7.22
C LYS A 184 -3.54 4.24 6.44
N TRP A 185 -4.44 3.29 6.20
CA TRP A 185 -4.14 2.04 5.49
C TRP A 185 -5.02 1.90 4.23
N PRO A 186 -4.89 2.81 3.24
CA PRO A 186 -5.56 2.61 1.97
C PRO A 186 -5.02 1.35 1.29
N VAL A 187 -5.85 0.73 0.46
CA VAL A 187 -5.39 -0.25 -0.51
C VAL A 187 -4.49 0.47 -1.51
N ASP A 188 -3.28 -0.03 -1.73
CA ASP A 188 -2.32 0.58 -2.65
C ASP A 188 -2.94 0.80 -4.03
N ALA A 189 -2.62 1.93 -4.67
CA ALA A 189 -2.95 2.12 -6.08
C ALA A 189 -1.97 1.32 -6.95
N TRP A 190 -2.51 0.53 -7.88
CA TRP A 190 -1.72 -0.21 -8.85
C TRP A 190 -1.87 0.36 -10.26
N ALA A 191 -3.00 0.97 -10.54
CA ALA A 191 -3.23 1.79 -11.71
C ALA A 191 -3.34 3.28 -11.33
N PHE A 192 -3.04 4.16 -12.29
CA PHE A 192 -3.16 5.61 -12.08
C PHE A 192 -4.58 6.04 -11.67
N THR A 193 -5.61 5.32 -12.14
CA THR A 193 -7.01 5.57 -11.77
C THR A 193 -7.31 5.27 -10.30
N GLU A 194 -6.50 4.47 -9.61
CA GLU A 194 -6.66 4.17 -8.18
C GLU A 194 -5.95 5.17 -7.29
N VAL A 195 -4.98 5.92 -7.83
CA VAL A 195 -4.22 6.92 -7.07
C VAL A 195 -5.15 7.92 -6.41
N VAL A 196 -6.23 8.30 -7.10
CA VAL A 196 -7.26 9.21 -6.59
C VAL A 196 -7.85 8.71 -5.27
N LYS A 197 -8.08 7.40 -5.11
CA LYS A 197 -8.64 6.85 -3.86
C LYS A 197 -7.65 6.98 -2.70
N VAL A 198 -6.37 6.73 -2.96
CA VAL A 198 -5.31 6.88 -1.95
C VAL A 198 -5.16 8.33 -1.53
N GLU A 199 -5.21 9.25 -2.49
CA GLU A 199 -5.20 10.69 -2.24
C GLU A 199 -6.42 11.15 -1.43
N GLU A 200 -7.63 10.65 -1.74
CA GLU A 200 -8.83 10.92 -0.95
C GLU A 200 -8.72 10.45 0.52
N TRP A 201 -8.05 9.32 0.76
CA TRP A 201 -7.75 8.86 2.12
C TRP A 201 -6.80 9.81 2.85
N ALA A 202 -5.74 10.26 2.18
CA ALA A 202 -4.80 11.24 2.72
C ALA A 202 -5.51 12.56 3.04
N GLU A 203 -6.35 13.05 2.14
CA GLU A 203 -7.12 14.29 2.31
C GLU A 203 -8.09 14.23 3.50
N LYS A 204 -8.81 13.10 3.65
CA LYS A 204 -9.69 12.88 4.81
C LYS A 204 -8.91 12.85 6.12
N ALA A 205 -7.74 12.20 6.13
CA ALA A 205 -6.87 12.13 7.30
C ALA A 205 -6.29 13.50 7.66
N ALA A 206 -5.85 14.28 6.68
CA ALA A 206 -5.32 15.62 6.86
C ALA A 206 -6.35 16.53 7.54
N ARG A 207 -7.60 16.55 7.04
CA ARG A 207 -8.70 17.30 7.68
C ARG A 207 -9.03 16.79 9.08
N GLN A 208 -8.87 15.49 9.35
CA GLN A 208 -9.09 14.94 10.68
C GLN A 208 -8.03 15.44 11.66
N ILE A 209 -6.75 15.30 11.32
CA ILE A 209 -5.65 15.68 12.20
C ILE A 209 -5.51 17.20 12.33
N ALA A 210 -5.84 17.98 11.28
CA ALA A 210 -5.89 19.44 11.35
C ALA A 210 -6.91 19.95 12.40
N ARG A 211 -8.08 19.31 12.50
CA ARG A 211 -9.07 19.63 13.54
C ARG A 211 -8.55 19.33 14.95
N VAL A 212 -7.86 18.20 15.13
CA VAL A 212 -7.24 17.83 16.41
C VAL A 212 -6.13 18.82 16.78
N ARG A 213 -5.24 19.14 15.83
CA ARG A 213 -4.19 20.16 15.98
C ARG A 213 -4.78 21.51 16.41
N ALA A 214 -5.83 21.98 15.74
CA ALA A 214 -6.49 23.24 16.07
C ALA A 214 -7.08 23.22 17.49
N GLY A 215 -7.74 22.13 17.87
CA GLY A 215 -8.30 21.96 19.22
C GLY A 215 -7.24 21.88 20.33
N LEU A 216 -6.08 21.28 20.04
CA LEU A 216 -4.94 21.26 20.98
C LEU A 216 -4.31 22.66 21.11
N ALA A 217 -4.15 23.37 19.99
CA ALA A 217 -3.57 24.71 19.96
C ALA A 217 -4.45 25.75 20.67
N SER A 218 -5.78 25.62 20.57
CA SER A 218 -6.73 26.52 21.25
C SER A 218 -6.96 26.17 22.73
N GLY A 219 -6.51 24.99 23.18
CA GLY A 219 -6.83 24.45 24.51
C GLY A 219 -8.25 23.90 24.65
N GLU A 220 -9.02 23.81 23.56
CA GLU A 220 -10.35 23.19 23.55
C GLU A 220 -10.29 21.68 23.82
N THR A 221 -9.17 21.04 23.49
CA THR A 221 -8.91 19.63 23.76
C THR A 221 -7.55 19.43 24.41
N THR A 222 -7.37 18.30 25.10
CA THR A 222 -6.12 17.93 25.76
C THR A 222 -5.68 16.53 25.35
N ALA A 223 -4.38 16.37 25.09
CA ALA A 223 -3.78 15.07 24.80
C ALA A 223 -3.34 14.39 26.12
N LYS A 224 -3.72 13.12 26.30
CA LYS A 224 -3.32 12.32 27.46
C LYS A 224 -1.91 11.74 27.24
N LEU A 225 -0.89 12.57 27.43
CA LEU A 225 0.51 12.19 27.26
C LEU A 225 0.93 11.10 28.27
N PRO A 226 1.89 10.21 27.92
CA PRO A 226 2.44 9.25 28.86
C PRO A 226 3.09 9.93 30.07
N ALA A 227 3.10 9.22 31.21
CA ALA A 227 3.71 9.75 32.43
C ALA A 227 5.19 10.08 32.20
N ARG A 228 5.64 11.22 32.75
CA ARG A 228 7.02 11.76 32.65
C ARG A 228 7.41 12.36 31.29
N TRP A 229 6.47 12.47 30.34
CA TRP A 229 6.71 13.29 29.16
C TRP A 229 6.74 14.78 29.56
N PRO A 230 7.60 15.60 28.92
CA PRO A 230 7.62 17.03 29.17
C PRO A 230 6.32 17.69 28.69
N ASP A 231 6.08 18.90 29.16
CA ASP A 231 5.11 19.77 28.50
C ASP A 231 5.57 20.06 27.06
N LEU A 232 4.62 20.10 26.12
CA LEU A 232 4.89 20.21 24.69
C LEU A 232 4.56 21.60 24.11
N SER A 233 4.25 22.56 24.97
CA SER A 233 3.86 23.92 24.58
C SER A 233 4.95 24.67 23.80
N ASP A 234 6.23 24.36 24.06
CA ASP A 234 7.40 24.98 23.42
C ASP A 234 8.00 24.14 22.28
N PHE A 235 7.35 23.04 21.88
CA PHE A 235 7.86 22.17 20.83
C PHE A 235 7.51 22.70 19.43
N THR A 236 8.44 22.52 18.48
CA THR A 236 8.18 22.72 17.05
C THR A 236 7.55 21.46 16.48
N TRP A 237 6.32 21.58 16.00
CA TRP A 237 5.52 20.46 15.51
C TRP A 237 5.58 20.30 14.00
N THR A 238 5.81 19.07 13.55
CA THR A 238 5.53 18.61 12.18
C THR A 238 4.38 17.62 12.23
N TRP A 239 3.33 17.91 11.46
CA TRP A 239 2.14 17.07 11.37
C TRP A 239 2.13 16.40 10.01
N ALA A 240 1.92 15.10 9.95
CA ALA A 240 1.82 14.40 8.68
C ALA A 240 0.80 13.28 8.69
N VAL A 241 0.36 12.91 7.50
CA VAL A 241 -0.38 11.68 7.24
C VAL A 241 0.61 10.62 6.76
N GLY A 242 0.68 9.50 7.46
CA GLY A 242 1.47 8.33 7.07
C GLY A 242 0.60 7.29 6.36
N ILE A 243 0.98 6.93 5.13
CA ILE A 243 0.40 5.80 4.40
C ILE A 243 1.43 4.69 4.16
N PRO A 244 1.07 3.47 3.73
CA PRO A 244 1.98 2.34 3.84
C PRO A 244 3.09 2.37 2.81
N ARG A 245 2.76 2.62 1.54
CA ARG A 245 3.66 2.34 0.42
C ARG A 245 3.73 3.42 -0.64
N GLN A 246 2.64 4.10 -0.90
CA GLN A 246 2.58 5.12 -1.94
C GLN A 246 2.89 6.48 -1.35
N LEU A 247 3.84 7.21 -1.93
CA LEU A 247 4.08 8.59 -1.55
C LEU A 247 3.11 9.50 -2.32
N CYS A 248 2.29 10.26 -1.59
CA CYS A 248 1.42 11.27 -2.18
C CYS A 248 2.15 12.62 -2.15
N VAL A 249 2.50 13.14 -3.32
CA VAL A 249 3.24 14.41 -3.47
C VAL A 249 2.35 15.56 -3.93
N ARG A 250 1.05 15.31 -4.13
CA ARG A 250 0.10 16.38 -4.44
C ARG A 250 -0.17 17.21 -3.19
N PRO A 251 -0.30 18.54 -3.32
CA PRO A 251 -0.71 19.38 -2.20
C PRO A 251 -2.06 18.93 -1.64
N LEU A 252 -2.16 18.93 -0.32
CA LEU A 252 -3.42 18.71 0.41
C LEU A 252 -4.20 20.02 0.55
N SER A 253 -5.49 19.92 0.88
CA SER A 253 -6.26 21.12 1.29
C SER A 253 -5.73 21.76 2.58
N GLU A 254 -5.04 21.00 3.42
CA GLU A 254 -4.43 21.44 4.67
C GLU A 254 -2.91 21.63 4.46
N PRO A 255 -2.44 22.85 4.15
CA PRO A 255 -1.05 23.08 3.70
C PRO A 255 0.01 22.86 4.78
N ASP A 256 -0.39 22.84 6.06
CA ASP A 256 0.49 22.60 7.20
C ASP A 256 0.59 21.12 7.60
N ILE A 257 -0.08 20.23 6.86
CA ILE A 257 -0.06 18.80 7.08
C ILE A 257 0.69 18.15 5.92
N GLU A 258 1.78 17.46 6.22
CA GLU A 258 2.57 16.74 5.22
C GLU A 258 1.94 15.38 4.89
N VAL A 259 2.36 14.76 3.78
CA VAL A 259 2.02 13.36 3.49
C VAL A 259 3.27 12.57 3.17
N THR A 260 3.36 11.39 3.76
CA THR A 260 4.49 10.50 3.55
C THR A 260 4.06 9.04 3.42
N SER A 261 5.00 8.18 3.09
CA SER A 261 4.79 6.73 3.14
C SER A 261 5.83 6.02 3.98
N LEU A 262 5.43 4.92 4.64
CA LEU A 262 6.34 4.09 5.43
C LEU A 262 7.45 3.54 4.54
N ARG A 263 7.11 3.11 3.31
CA ARG A 263 8.10 2.66 2.34
C ARG A 263 9.16 3.73 2.08
N TYR A 264 8.75 4.97 1.87
CA TYR A 264 9.68 6.08 1.65
C TYR A 264 10.56 6.34 2.89
N LEU A 265 9.99 6.47 4.09
CA LEU A 265 10.80 6.70 5.29
C LEU A 265 11.79 5.55 5.56
N LEU A 266 11.38 4.31 5.37
CA LEU A 266 12.27 3.16 5.53
C LEU A 266 13.40 3.12 4.50
N THR A 267 13.20 3.67 3.29
CA THR A 267 14.28 3.78 2.30
C THR A 267 15.33 4.82 2.67
N LEU A 268 15.04 5.71 3.63
CA LEU A 268 16.03 6.67 4.17
C LEU A 268 17.08 5.99 5.07
N GLY A 269 16.89 4.72 5.42
CA GLY A 269 17.77 3.99 6.32
C GLY A 269 17.40 4.20 7.79
N GLU A 270 18.40 4.16 8.68
CA GLU A 270 18.17 4.38 10.11
C GLU A 270 18.09 5.88 10.42
N PRO A 271 17.07 6.33 11.18
CA PRO A 271 16.86 7.74 11.45
C PRO A 271 17.88 8.24 12.46
N THR A 272 18.50 9.38 12.19
CA THR A 272 19.57 9.93 13.04
C THR A 272 19.05 10.85 14.13
N ASN A 273 18.07 11.70 13.81
CA ASN A 273 17.43 12.64 14.72
C ASN A 273 16.04 13.01 14.19
N LEU A 274 15.20 13.60 15.04
CA LEU A 274 13.81 13.90 14.70
C LEU A 274 13.69 15.09 13.73
N GLU A 275 14.63 16.04 13.76
CA GLU A 275 14.68 17.19 12.84
C GLU A 275 14.88 16.74 11.38
N ALA A 276 15.73 15.74 11.14
CA ALA A 276 15.94 15.16 9.81
C ALA A 276 14.66 14.48 9.30
N ILE A 277 13.87 13.88 10.20
CA ILE A 277 12.57 13.29 9.84
C ILE A 277 11.57 14.39 9.51
N ALA A 278 11.45 15.41 10.36
CA ALA A 278 10.61 16.58 10.09
C ALA A 278 10.96 17.22 8.73
N HIS A 279 12.25 17.37 8.43
CA HIS A 279 12.73 17.86 7.14
C HIS A 279 12.33 16.95 5.98
N ALA A 280 12.53 15.63 6.10
CA ALA A 280 12.19 14.67 5.05
C ALA A 280 10.68 14.55 4.80
N LEU A 281 9.85 14.87 5.80
CA LEU A 281 8.39 14.97 5.64
C LEU A 281 8.01 16.23 4.86
N ALA A 282 8.55 17.38 5.24
CA ALA A 282 8.23 18.67 4.60
C ALA A 282 8.86 18.83 3.21
N LYS A 283 10.02 18.20 2.99
CA LYS A 283 10.79 18.27 1.75
C LYS A 283 11.30 16.88 1.40
N PRO A 284 10.43 16.00 0.87
CA PRO A 284 10.86 14.69 0.47
C PRO A 284 11.92 14.79 -0.63
N ASP A 285 12.99 14.03 -0.50
CA ASP A 285 13.97 13.87 -1.59
C ASP A 285 13.32 13.03 -2.67
N LEU A 286 13.25 13.58 -3.88
CA LEU A 286 12.56 12.97 -5.01
C LEU A 286 13.46 12.99 -6.25
N PRO A 287 13.33 12.00 -7.14
CA PRO A 287 14.01 12.05 -8.41
C PRO A 287 13.49 13.26 -9.23
N VAL A 288 14.38 13.92 -9.97
CA VAL A 288 14.09 15.16 -10.72
C VAL A 288 14.17 14.85 -12.21
N ALA A 289 13.10 15.16 -12.94
CA ALA A 289 13.05 15.00 -14.39
C ALA A 289 14.15 15.85 -15.06
N GLY A 290 14.80 15.29 -16.08
CA GLY A 290 15.95 15.89 -16.76
C GLY A 290 17.28 15.79 -16.01
N LYS A 291 17.27 15.42 -14.72
CA LYS A 291 18.49 15.19 -13.92
C LYS A 291 18.74 13.72 -13.61
N HIS A 292 17.72 13.05 -13.10
CA HIS A 292 17.79 11.66 -12.63
C HIS A 292 17.05 10.70 -13.57
N PHE A 293 16.06 11.20 -14.31
CA PHE A 293 15.32 10.43 -15.30
C PHE A 293 14.80 11.36 -16.41
N THR A 294 14.45 10.76 -17.54
CA THR A 294 13.66 11.42 -18.60
C THR A 294 12.40 10.59 -18.88
N VAL A 295 11.37 11.24 -19.42
CA VAL A 295 10.19 10.56 -19.95
C VAL A 295 10.35 10.55 -21.45
N ASP A 296 10.38 9.36 -22.05
CA ASP A 296 10.45 9.18 -23.49
C ASP A 296 9.26 8.36 -23.99
N ARG A 297 9.03 8.33 -25.30
CA ARG A 297 7.96 7.55 -25.91
C ARG A 297 8.53 6.33 -26.62
N LEU A 298 8.34 5.18 -26.00
CA LEU A 298 8.56 3.90 -26.66
C LEU A 298 7.43 3.64 -27.66
N THR A 299 7.80 3.50 -28.92
CA THR A 299 6.87 3.21 -30.01
C THR A 299 7.06 1.77 -30.46
N LEU A 300 6.07 0.92 -30.22
CA LEU A 300 6.08 -0.49 -30.56
C LEU A 300 5.19 -0.72 -31.79
N PRO A 301 5.77 -1.00 -32.97
CA PRO A 301 4.98 -1.35 -34.15
C PRO A 301 4.39 -2.75 -33.97
N LEU A 302 3.10 -2.88 -34.24
CA LEU A 302 2.36 -4.14 -34.33
C LEU A 302 1.90 -4.37 -35.77
N GLN A 303 1.55 -5.60 -36.13
CA GLN A 303 1.09 -5.93 -37.48
C GLN A 303 -0.11 -5.10 -37.96
N ARG A 304 -0.94 -4.58 -37.04
CA ARG A 304 -2.12 -3.76 -37.35
C ARG A 304 -2.22 -2.49 -36.49
N GLY A 305 -1.09 -1.85 -36.20
CA GLY A 305 -1.10 -0.57 -35.51
C GLY A 305 0.19 -0.29 -34.77
N THR A 306 0.15 0.74 -33.92
CA THR A 306 1.31 1.16 -33.15
C THR A 306 0.87 1.41 -31.72
N ILE A 307 1.60 0.84 -30.77
CA ILE A 307 1.43 1.16 -29.36
C ILE A 307 2.48 2.21 -29.00
N HIS A 308 2.01 3.31 -28.39
CA HIS A 308 2.88 4.31 -27.78
C HIS A 308 2.82 4.15 -26.27
N LEU A 309 3.97 3.96 -25.65
CA LEU A 309 4.14 3.84 -24.21
C LEU A 309 5.07 4.97 -23.77
N ASP A 310 4.61 5.80 -22.84
CA ASP A 310 5.51 6.70 -22.14
C ASP A 310 6.33 5.88 -21.15
N VAL A 311 7.65 5.93 -21.29
CA VAL A 311 8.61 5.16 -20.50
C VAL A 311 9.51 6.11 -19.71
N LEU A 312 9.77 5.73 -18.46
CA LEU A 312 10.77 6.41 -17.64
C LEU A 312 12.15 5.82 -17.96
N ILE A 313 13.03 6.64 -18.51
CA ILE A 313 14.43 6.28 -18.75
C ILE A 313 15.25 6.85 -17.61
N MET A 314 15.77 5.95 -16.77
CA MET A 314 16.67 6.31 -15.67
C MET A 314 18.04 6.71 -16.22
N ASP A 315 18.59 7.83 -15.74
CA ASP A 315 19.97 8.22 -16.07
C ASP A 315 20.94 7.35 -15.26
N GLN A 316 21.62 6.43 -15.95
CA GLN A 316 22.58 5.53 -15.31
C GLN A 316 23.85 6.24 -14.82
N THR A 317 24.16 7.42 -15.36
CA THR A 317 25.33 8.23 -14.97
C THR A 317 25.04 9.14 -13.78
N LYS A 318 23.76 9.45 -13.54
CA LYS A 318 23.28 10.27 -12.42
C LYS A 318 22.11 9.58 -11.71
N PRO A 319 22.33 8.38 -11.14
CA PRO A 319 21.27 7.69 -10.44
C PRO A 319 20.81 8.55 -9.25
N TRP A 320 19.50 8.70 -9.11
CA TRP A 320 18.95 9.27 -7.88
C TRP A 320 19.17 8.28 -6.74
N ILE A 321 19.89 8.74 -5.71
CA ILE A 321 20.08 8.00 -4.47
C ILE A 321 19.48 8.88 -3.36
N PRO A 322 18.36 8.46 -2.74
CA PRO A 322 17.70 9.24 -1.70
C PRO A 322 18.67 9.55 -0.57
N PHE A 323 18.76 10.82 -0.17
CA PHE A 323 19.62 11.33 0.90
C PHE A 323 20.99 10.66 0.91
N GLN A 324 21.68 10.64 -0.24
CA GLN A 324 23.12 10.48 -0.22
C GLN A 324 23.62 11.43 0.86
N ARG A 325 24.18 10.88 1.95
CA ARG A 325 24.89 11.67 2.95
C ARG A 325 25.76 12.58 2.12
N GLN A 326 25.45 13.87 2.09
CA GLN A 326 26.39 14.84 1.59
C GLN A 326 27.53 14.75 2.61
N THR A 327 28.48 13.86 2.34
CA THR A 327 29.81 13.96 2.89
C THR A 327 30.31 15.31 2.43
N LEU A 328 30.09 16.31 3.30
CA LEU A 328 30.99 17.43 3.42
C LEU A 328 32.40 16.89 3.64
#